data_AF-T0ZE74-F1
#
_entry.id   AF-T0ZE74-F1
#
_cell.length_a   1.000
_cell.length_b   1.000
_cell.length_c   1.000
_cell.angle_alpha   90.00
_cell.angle_beta   90.00
_cell.angle_gamma   90.00
#
_symmetry.space_group_name_H-M   'P 1'
#
loop_
_entity.id
_entity.type
_entity.pdbx_description
1 polymer ?
#
loop_
_entity_poly.entity_id
_entity_poly.type
_entity_poly.pdbx_seq_one_letter_code
_entity_poly.pdbx_strand_id
1 'polypeptide(L)'
;MQVRTSDGVHITLAGGEWVASWLLPQVAGIFESTYHALTPYRLCDTRNGNPSSLAGIYTQCNGRPLIGGVPYNVSTSTAGATGAGHIPPGATSVVLNVTIIDPTSYGYLTISPAGIARPLSSNINFTPGELAANQVVVEPGLDGQVAAYLSTGFANMTIDVEGY
;
A
#
# COMPACT_ATOMS: atom_id res chain seq x y z
N MET A 1 43.11 -2.68 -8.94
CA MET A 1 42.82 -1.29 -9.35
C MET A 1 41.98 -0.68 -8.23
N GLN A 2 42.52 0.29 -7.48
CA GLN A 2 41.78 0.98 -6.43
C GLN A 2 41.06 2.18 -7.04
N VAL A 3 39.74 2.27 -6.87
CA VAL A 3 39.00 3.52 -7.10
C VAL A 3 38.74 4.11 -5.73
N ARG A 4 39.28 5.31 -5.47
CA ARG A 4 38.94 6.09 -4.28
C ARG A 4 37.71 6.93 -4.62
N THR A 5 36.64 6.82 -3.84
CA THR A 5 35.59 7.83 -3.78
C THR A 5 35.88 8.79 -2.62
N SER A 6 35.44 10.05 -2.74
CA SER A 6 35.85 11.19 -1.92
C SER A 6 35.34 11.20 -0.47
N ASP A 7 34.69 10.12 -0.06
CA ASP A 7 33.96 9.92 1.20
C ASP A 7 34.64 8.92 2.15
N GLY A 8 35.87 8.49 1.84
CA GLY A 8 36.72 7.74 2.77
C GLY A 8 36.40 6.25 2.87
N VAL A 9 35.49 5.72 2.04
CA VAL A 9 35.21 4.29 1.97
C VAL A 9 36.27 3.60 1.11
N HIS A 10 37.05 2.71 1.73
CA HIS A 10 37.99 1.86 1.03
C HIS A 10 37.36 0.49 0.76
N ILE A 11 36.96 0.24 -0.50
CA ILE A 11 36.51 -1.07 -0.95
C ILE A 11 37.70 -1.85 -1.50
N THR A 12 37.97 -3.04 -0.96
CA THR A 12 39.02 -3.95 -1.47
C THR A 12 38.39 -5.24 -1.98
N LEU A 13 38.82 -5.68 -3.17
CA LEU A 13 38.37 -6.91 -3.79
C LEU A 13 39.12 -8.10 -3.18
N ALA A 14 38.40 -9.01 -2.52
CA ALA A 14 38.85 -10.37 -2.28
C ALA A 14 37.76 -11.33 -2.79
N GLY A 15 38.10 -12.18 -3.76
CA GLY A 15 37.26 -13.33 -4.14
C GLY A 15 35.94 -13.06 -4.89
N GLY A 16 35.59 -11.82 -5.23
CA GLY A 16 34.43 -11.51 -6.10
C GLY A 16 33.10 -11.27 -5.38
N GLU A 17 33.08 -11.20 -4.05
CA GLU A 17 31.88 -10.85 -3.28
C GLU A 17 32.09 -9.55 -2.47
N TRP A 18 31.04 -8.72 -2.42
CA TRP A 18 31.05 -7.45 -1.69
C TRP A 18 30.76 -7.71 -0.21
N VAL A 19 31.73 -7.49 0.68
CA VAL A 19 31.53 -7.59 2.13
C VAL A 19 31.94 -6.28 2.79
N ALA A 20 30.99 -5.59 3.41
CA ALA A 20 31.25 -4.42 4.24
C ALA A 20 31.66 -4.90 5.64
N SER A 21 32.92 -4.66 6.05
CA SER A 21 33.38 -5.01 7.39
C SER A 21 33.61 -3.77 8.25
N TRP A 22 32.66 -3.41 9.11
CA TRP A 22 32.89 -2.83 10.46
C TRP A 22 31.64 -3.06 11.33
N LEU A 23 31.85 -3.58 12.54
CA LEU A 23 30.80 -3.93 13.51
C LEU A 23 30.30 -2.70 14.29
N LEU A 24 28.98 -2.48 14.27
CA LEU A 24 28.18 -2.08 15.43
C LEU A 24 27.09 -3.15 15.58
N PRO A 25 26.69 -3.58 16.79
CA PRO A 25 25.64 -4.58 16.96
C PRO A 25 24.29 -3.90 16.80
N GLN A 26 23.96 -3.57 15.57
CA GLN A 26 22.57 -3.51 15.15
C GLN A 26 22.50 -4.52 14.02
N VAL A 27 21.73 -5.58 14.24
CA VAL A 27 21.51 -6.63 13.25
C VAL A 27 21.10 -5.96 11.94
N ALA A 28 22.07 -5.77 11.03
CA ALA A 28 21.83 -5.50 9.64
C ALA A 28 21.37 -6.82 9.03
N GLY A 29 20.17 -7.24 9.41
CA GLY A 29 19.40 -8.09 8.55
C GLY A 29 19.13 -7.25 7.31
N ILE A 30 19.69 -7.65 6.18
CA ILE A 30 19.01 -7.39 4.92
C ILE A 30 17.62 -8.02 5.10
N PHE A 31 16.61 -7.20 5.41
CA PHE A 31 15.24 -7.68 5.41
C PHE A 31 14.91 -7.88 3.93
N GLU A 32 15.23 -9.06 3.43
CA GLU A 32 14.74 -9.50 2.14
C GLU A 32 13.22 -9.68 2.27
N SER A 33 12.47 -8.68 1.83
CA SER A 33 11.07 -8.86 1.51
C SER A 33 10.97 -9.42 0.10
N THR A 34 10.18 -10.48 -0.07
CA THR A 34 9.88 -11.06 -1.37
C THR A 34 8.43 -10.73 -1.70
N TYR A 35 8.19 -10.27 -2.92
CA TYR A 35 6.83 -10.08 -3.41
C TYR A 35 6.19 -11.43 -3.71
N HIS A 36 5.01 -11.66 -3.12
CA HIS A 36 4.18 -12.82 -3.40
C HIS A 36 2.94 -12.40 -4.18
N ALA A 37 2.92 -12.76 -5.47
CA ALA A 37 1.77 -12.49 -6.33
C ALA A 37 0.53 -13.28 -5.86
N LEU A 38 -0.62 -12.62 -5.89
CA LEU A 38 -1.93 -13.22 -5.67
C LEU A 38 -2.73 -13.19 -6.99
N THR A 39 -3.79 -14.01 -7.07
CA THR A 39 -4.82 -13.75 -8.08
C THR A 39 -5.50 -12.45 -7.67
N PRO A 40 -5.48 -11.40 -8.50
CA PRO A 40 -5.99 -10.10 -8.08
C PRO A 40 -7.46 -10.19 -7.65
N TYR A 41 -7.79 -9.54 -6.54
CA TYR A 41 -9.16 -9.51 -6.02
C TYR A 41 -9.53 -8.13 -5.48
N ARG A 42 -10.80 -7.78 -5.63
CA ARG A 42 -11.37 -6.53 -5.12
C ARG A 42 -11.57 -6.63 -3.62
N LEU A 43 -10.88 -5.78 -2.87
CA LEU A 43 -10.97 -5.69 -1.42
C LEU A 43 -12.04 -4.69 -0.97
N CYS A 44 -12.20 -3.58 -1.70
CA CYS A 44 -13.06 -2.47 -1.34
C CYS A 44 -13.67 -1.84 -2.59
N ASP A 45 -14.97 -1.56 -2.55
CA ASP A 45 -15.66 -0.70 -3.51
C ASP A 45 -16.64 0.22 -2.77
N THR A 46 -16.36 1.53 -2.76
CA THR A 46 -17.20 2.50 -2.05
C THR A 46 -18.43 2.91 -2.86
N ARG A 47 -18.56 2.51 -4.13
CA ARG A 47 -19.69 2.92 -4.98
C ARG A 47 -20.99 2.35 -4.46
N ASN A 48 -22.05 3.13 -4.59
CA ASN A 48 -23.38 2.76 -4.12
C ASN A 48 -23.90 1.49 -4.81
N GLY A 49 -24.61 0.64 -4.08
CA GLY A 49 -25.24 -0.56 -4.61
C GLY A 49 -24.31 -1.76 -4.83
N ASN A 50 -23.05 -1.71 -4.36
CA ASN A 50 -22.07 -2.78 -4.49
C ASN A 50 -21.93 -3.28 -5.95
N PRO A 51 -21.52 -2.41 -6.89
CA PRO A 51 -21.44 -2.76 -8.30
C PRO A 51 -20.41 -3.88 -8.58
N SER A 52 -19.42 -4.05 -7.71
CA SER A 52 -18.46 -5.16 -7.76
C SER A 52 -19.00 -6.49 -7.22
N SER A 53 -20.27 -6.55 -6.76
CA SER A 53 -20.89 -7.75 -6.20
C SER A 53 -20.07 -8.42 -5.08
N LEU A 54 -19.38 -7.61 -4.27
CA LEU A 54 -18.60 -8.10 -3.13
C LEU A 54 -19.48 -8.87 -2.15
N ALA A 55 -18.99 -10.00 -1.65
CA ALA A 55 -19.72 -10.92 -0.78
C ALA A 55 -18.81 -11.56 0.29
N GLY A 56 -19.40 -11.99 1.40
CA GLY A 56 -18.67 -12.60 2.52
C GLY A 56 -17.65 -11.67 3.15
N ILE A 57 -16.45 -12.19 3.46
CA ILE A 57 -15.36 -11.44 4.09
C ILE A 57 -14.83 -10.26 3.24
N TYR A 58 -15.18 -10.20 1.95
CA TYR A 58 -14.77 -9.13 1.04
C TYR A 58 -15.80 -7.99 0.94
N THR A 59 -16.90 -8.02 1.69
CA THR A 59 -17.94 -6.96 1.69
C THR A 59 -17.47 -5.71 2.44
N GLN A 60 -16.33 -5.13 2.07
CA GLN A 60 -15.88 -3.88 2.65
C GLN A 60 -16.38 -2.69 1.82
N CYS A 61 -16.48 -1.55 2.49
CA CYS A 61 -16.76 -0.24 1.93
C CYS A 61 -18.20 0.04 1.44
N ASN A 62 -18.88 -0.95 0.86
CA ASN A 62 -20.31 -1.01 0.48
C ASN A 62 -21.07 0.34 0.50
N GLY A 63 -20.87 1.16 -0.53
CA GLY A 63 -21.67 2.37 -0.75
C GLY A 63 -21.35 3.56 0.14
N ARG A 64 -20.21 3.54 0.86
CA ARG A 64 -19.75 4.66 1.69
C ARG A 64 -18.59 5.37 0.97
N PRO A 65 -18.85 6.45 0.21
CA PRO A 65 -17.80 7.20 -0.46
C PRO A 65 -16.82 7.82 0.53
N LEU A 66 -15.63 8.15 0.04
CA LEU A 66 -14.64 8.92 0.77
C LEU A 66 -15.18 10.33 1.05
N ILE A 67 -14.86 10.86 2.23
CA ILE A 67 -15.16 12.23 2.63
C ILE A 67 -13.83 12.95 2.88
N GLY A 68 -13.64 14.10 2.24
CA GLY A 68 -12.45 14.92 2.38
C GLY A 68 -12.12 15.22 3.83
N GLY A 69 -10.86 15.05 4.22
CA GLY A 69 -10.42 15.28 5.59
C GLY A 69 -10.63 14.09 6.55
N VAL A 70 -11.40 13.08 6.16
CA VAL A 70 -11.76 11.93 7.02
C VAL A 70 -11.00 10.68 6.57
N PRO A 71 -10.15 10.08 7.43
CA PRO A 71 -9.52 8.80 7.12
C PRO A 71 -10.55 7.69 6.92
N TYR A 72 -10.30 6.84 5.94
CA TYR A 72 -11.12 5.68 5.61
C TYR A 72 -10.29 4.41 5.75
N ASN A 73 -10.53 3.64 6.81
CA ASN A 73 -9.77 2.43 7.06
C ASN A 73 -10.36 1.23 6.31
N VAL A 74 -9.48 0.44 5.69
CA VAL A 74 -9.80 -0.79 4.96
C VAL A 74 -8.94 -1.91 5.52
N SER A 75 -9.56 -3.01 5.92
CA SER A 75 -8.85 -4.20 6.39
C SER A 75 -8.19 -4.91 5.21
N THR A 76 -6.86 -5.03 5.24
CA THR A 76 -6.12 -5.85 4.27
C THR A 76 -6.01 -7.29 4.75
N SER A 77 -6.26 -7.53 6.03
CA SER A 77 -6.45 -8.88 6.55
C SER A 77 -7.71 -9.49 5.95
N THR A 78 -7.52 -10.59 5.24
CA THR A 78 -8.57 -11.49 4.79
C THR A 78 -8.51 -12.78 5.62
N ALA A 79 -8.36 -12.65 6.94
CA ALA A 79 -8.43 -13.79 7.85
C ALA A 79 -9.75 -14.54 7.65
N GLY A 80 -9.67 -15.82 7.23
CA GLY A 80 -10.82 -16.64 6.83
C GLY A 80 -11.06 -16.73 5.32
N ALA A 81 -10.32 -15.98 4.49
CA ALA A 81 -10.22 -16.25 3.06
C ALA A 81 -9.50 -17.57 2.83
N THR A 82 -10.06 -18.41 1.99
CA THR A 82 -9.40 -19.60 1.48
C THR A 82 -8.92 -19.33 0.04
N GLY A 83 -7.76 -19.91 -0.32
CA GLY A 83 -7.20 -19.78 -1.67
C GLY A 83 -6.50 -18.45 -1.95
N ALA A 84 -6.51 -18.02 -3.22
CA ALA A 84 -5.66 -16.95 -3.74
C ALA A 84 -5.99 -15.51 -3.27
N GLY A 85 -6.97 -15.32 -2.39
CA GLY A 85 -7.33 -14.02 -1.80
C GLY A 85 -6.78 -13.79 -0.38
N HIS A 86 -5.93 -14.70 0.10
CA HIS A 86 -5.41 -14.68 1.47
C HIS A 86 -4.05 -13.98 1.56
N ILE A 87 -3.97 -12.90 2.35
CA ILE A 87 -2.69 -12.32 2.79
C ILE A 87 -2.31 -12.98 4.12
N PRO A 88 -1.14 -13.64 4.22
CA PRO A 88 -0.76 -14.39 5.41
C PRO A 88 -0.47 -13.47 6.60
N PRO A 89 -0.71 -13.95 7.84
CA PRO A 89 -0.22 -13.28 9.03
C PRO A 89 1.30 -13.12 8.96
N GLY A 90 1.79 -11.89 9.17
CA GLY A 90 3.23 -11.57 9.08
C GLY A 90 3.70 -11.00 7.75
N ALA A 91 2.81 -10.85 6.76
CA ALA A 91 3.09 -10.02 5.59
C ALA A 91 3.50 -8.60 6.04
N THR A 92 4.65 -8.14 5.57
CA THR A 92 5.21 -6.82 5.92
C THR A 92 4.62 -5.69 5.11
N SER A 93 4.10 -6.00 3.92
CA SER A 93 3.51 -5.07 2.97
C SER A 93 2.31 -5.68 2.27
N VAL A 94 1.50 -4.84 1.63
CA VAL A 94 0.52 -5.26 0.62
C VAL A 94 0.73 -4.42 -0.64
N VAL A 95 0.53 -5.05 -1.79
CA VAL A 95 0.54 -4.41 -3.10
C VAL A 95 -0.89 -4.24 -3.57
N LEU A 96 -1.29 -2.99 -3.74
CA LEU A 96 -2.64 -2.57 -4.04
C LEU A 96 -2.68 -1.82 -5.37
N ASN A 97 -3.71 -2.06 -6.17
CA ASN A 97 -4.13 -1.10 -7.19
C ASN A 97 -5.30 -0.29 -6.64
N VAL A 98 -5.11 1.02 -6.50
CA VAL A 98 -6.12 1.93 -5.96
C VAL A 98 -6.63 2.81 -7.08
N THR A 99 -7.95 2.86 -7.24
CA THR A 99 -8.62 3.69 -8.24
C THR A 99 -9.54 4.67 -7.55
N ILE A 100 -9.39 5.96 -7.84
CA ILE A 100 -10.37 6.99 -7.49
C ILE A 100 -11.36 7.16 -8.64
N ILE A 101 -12.63 7.40 -8.29
CA ILE A 101 -13.75 7.42 -9.22
C ILE A 101 -14.64 8.62 -8.88
N ASP A 102 -14.94 9.44 -9.89
CA ASP A 102 -15.85 10.59 -9.81
C ASP A 102 -15.59 11.53 -8.61
N PRO A 103 -14.36 12.00 -8.36
CA PRO A 103 -14.10 12.98 -7.32
C PRO A 103 -14.85 14.29 -7.61
N THR A 104 -15.33 14.98 -6.58
CA THR A 104 -16.15 16.21 -6.74
C THR A 104 -15.33 17.50 -6.77
N SER A 105 -14.02 17.43 -6.53
CA SER A 105 -13.13 18.59 -6.42
C SER A 105 -11.73 18.25 -6.92
N TYR A 106 -10.90 19.25 -7.18
CA TYR A 106 -9.44 19.06 -7.30
C TYR A 106 -8.88 18.56 -5.98
N GLY A 107 -7.87 17.69 -6.03
CA GLY A 107 -7.27 17.19 -4.80
C GLY A 107 -6.31 16.03 -5.01
N TYR A 108 -6.08 15.31 -3.91
CA TYR A 108 -5.25 14.12 -3.90
C TYR A 108 -5.76 13.05 -2.94
N LEU A 109 -5.35 11.82 -3.22
CA LEU A 109 -5.55 10.63 -2.39
C LEU A 109 -4.20 10.18 -1.84
N THR A 110 -4.16 9.91 -0.54
CA THR A 110 -3.01 9.28 0.13
C THR A 110 -3.45 7.94 0.70
N ILE A 111 -2.64 6.91 0.50
CA ILE A 111 -2.76 5.59 1.11
C ILE A 111 -1.61 5.44 2.10
N SER A 112 -1.92 5.08 3.34
CA SER A 112 -0.94 4.93 4.41
C SER A 112 -1.32 3.79 5.35
N PRO A 113 -0.40 3.31 6.20
CA PRO A 113 -0.76 2.40 7.28
C PRO A 113 -1.83 3.06 8.18
N ALA A 114 -2.84 2.30 8.61
CA ALA A 114 -3.86 2.83 9.50
C ALA A 114 -3.33 3.02 10.93
N GLY A 115 -3.86 4.00 11.64
CA GLY A 115 -3.53 4.24 13.06
C GLY A 115 -2.19 4.94 13.31
N ILE A 116 -1.42 5.26 12.26
CA ILE A 116 -0.20 6.09 12.35
C ILE A 116 -0.44 7.47 11.72
N ALA A 117 0.48 8.40 11.98
CA ALA A 117 0.45 9.72 11.34
C ALA A 117 0.58 9.57 9.81
N ARG A 118 -0.41 10.09 9.08
CA ARG A 118 -0.42 10.08 7.62
C ARG A 118 0.78 10.89 7.09
N PRO A 119 1.51 10.39 6.07
CA PRO A 119 2.53 11.18 5.39
C PRO A 119 1.92 12.37 4.62
N LEU A 120 2.77 13.33 4.25
CA LEU A 120 2.37 14.49 3.43
C LEU A 120 2.36 14.18 1.92
N SER A 121 2.79 12.99 1.52
CA SER A 121 2.83 12.54 0.12
C SER A 121 1.46 12.11 -0.40
N SER A 122 1.20 12.37 -1.67
CA SER A 122 0.05 11.83 -2.41
C SER A 122 0.42 10.57 -3.20
N ASN A 123 -0.57 9.71 -3.44
CA ASN A 123 -0.49 8.58 -4.37
C ASN A 123 -1.21 8.89 -5.69
N ILE A 124 -2.35 9.59 -5.64
CA ILE A 124 -3.13 9.97 -6.83
C ILE A 124 -3.47 11.45 -6.70
N ASN A 125 -3.11 12.26 -7.68
CA ASN A 125 -3.61 13.63 -7.82
C ASN A 125 -4.69 13.61 -8.88
N PHE A 126 -5.78 14.34 -8.67
CA PHE A 126 -6.96 14.25 -9.52
C PHE A 126 -7.67 15.59 -9.71
N THR A 127 -8.46 15.64 -10.77
CA THR A 127 -9.41 16.69 -11.13
C THR A 127 -10.84 16.20 -10.96
N PRO A 128 -11.85 17.09 -10.85
CA PRO A 128 -13.25 16.67 -10.69
C PRO A 128 -13.73 15.74 -11.83
N GLY A 129 -14.44 14.67 -11.49
CA GLY A 129 -14.99 13.71 -12.45
C GLY A 129 -13.97 12.71 -13.03
N GLU A 130 -12.73 12.75 -12.57
CA GLU A 130 -11.67 11.89 -13.09
C GLU A 130 -11.78 10.43 -12.63
N LEU A 131 -11.37 9.51 -13.49
CA LEU A 131 -11.11 8.12 -13.18
C LEU A 131 -9.60 7.89 -13.26
N ALA A 132 -8.93 7.77 -12.12
CA ALA A 132 -7.48 7.64 -12.05
C ALA A 132 -7.06 6.49 -11.12
N ALA A 133 -6.03 5.75 -11.51
CA ALA A 133 -5.51 4.63 -10.75
C ALA A 133 -4.01 4.76 -10.51
N ASN A 134 -3.53 4.22 -9.38
CA ASN A 134 -2.11 4.06 -9.10
C ASN A 134 -1.86 2.79 -8.28
N GLN A 135 -0.73 2.14 -8.52
CA GLN A 135 -0.26 1.02 -7.72
C GLN A 135 0.43 1.55 -6.45
N VAL A 136 0.16 0.92 -5.31
CA VAL A 136 0.67 1.31 -4.00
C VAL A 136 1.22 0.09 -3.30
N VAL A 137 2.46 0.19 -2.81
CA VAL A 137 3.03 -0.74 -1.83
C VAL A 137 2.97 -0.07 -0.47
N VAL A 138 2.30 -0.69 0.49
CA VAL A 138 2.06 -0.07 1.81
C VAL A 138 2.10 -1.12 2.91
N GLU A 139 2.68 -0.75 4.04
CA GLU A 139 2.64 -1.58 5.25
C GLU A 139 1.22 -1.54 5.85
N PRO A 140 0.62 -2.68 6.21
CA PRO A 140 -0.58 -2.68 7.04
C PRO A 140 -0.28 -2.06 8.41
N GLY A 141 -1.13 -1.13 8.84
CA GLY A 141 -1.06 -0.50 10.15
C GLY A 141 -1.75 -1.30 11.24
N LEU A 142 -2.35 -0.60 12.22
CA LEU A 142 -3.08 -1.21 13.32
C LEU A 142 -4.17 -2.16 12.78
N ASP A 143 -4.28 -3.35 13.39
CA ASP A 143 -5.22 -4.41 13.03
C ASP A 143 -5.13 -4.89 11.56
N GLY A 144 -3.98 -4.69 10.90
CA GLY A 144 -3.80 -5.10 9.51
C GLY A 144 -4.64 -4.26 8.53
N GLN A 145 -4.73 -2.95 8.79
CA GLN A 145 -5.52 -2.02 7.99
C GLN A 145 -4.65 -0.99 7.27
N VAL A 146 -5.12 -0.55 6.11
CA VAL A 146 -4.63 0.66 5.44
C VAL A 146 -5.66 1.77 5.57
N ALA A 147 -5.21 3.01 5.58
CA ALA A 147 -6.06 4.19 5.58
C ALA A 147 -5.96 4.91 4.24
N ALA A 148 -7.12 5.16 3.63
CA ALA A 148 -7.24 6.09 2.51
C ALA A 148 -7.65 7.47 3.03
N TYR A 149 -6.96 8.50 2.56
CA TYR A 149 -7.26 9.89 2.88
C TYR A 149 -7.50 10.67 1.60
N LEU A 150 -8.71 11.20 1.48
CA LEU A 150 -9.07 12.18 0.45
C LEU A 150 -8.81 13.59 0.99
N SER A 151 -8.12 14.43 0.22
CA SER A 151 -7.80 15.79 0.67
C SER A 151 -9.04 16.66 0.91
N THR A 152 -10.01 16.61 0.00
CA THR A 152 -11.18 17.49 -0.05
C THR A 152 -12.33 16.84 -0.83
N GLY A 153 -13.56 17.31 -0.62
CA GLY A 153 -14.72 16.89 -1.41
C GLY A 153 -15.18 15.45 -1.11
N PHE A 154 -15.80 14.82 -2.09
CA PHE A 154 -16.21 13.41 -2.06
C PHE A 154 -15.62 12.68 -3.25
N ALA A 155 -15.40 11.38 -3.11
CA ALA A 155 -15.02 10.52 -4.22
C ALA A 155 -15.42 9.08 -3.93
N ASN A 156 -15.63 8.30 -4.98
CA ASN A 156 -15.61 6.86 -4.85
C ASN A 156 -14.18 6.34 -4.98
N MET A 157 -13.93 5.17 -4.41
CA MET A 157 -12.67 4.48 -4.46
C MET A 157 -12.90 2.99 -4.57
N THR A 158 -12.02 2.34 -5.31
CA THR A 158 -11.89 0.90 -5.30
C THR A 158 -10.46 0.50 -5.00
N ILE A 159 -10.28 -0.58 -4.24
CA ILE A 159 -8.97 -1.15 -3.92
C ILE A 159 -8.97 -2.61 -4.37
N ASP A 160 -8.04 -2.94 -5.24
CA ASP A 160 -7.70 -4.31 -5.62
C ASP A 160 -6.38 -4.70 -4.94
N VAL A 161 -6.30 -5.95 -4.50
CA VAL A 161 -5.07 -6.53 -3.94
C VAL A 161 -4.42 -7.40 -5.00
N GLU A 162 -3.13 -7.19 -5.24
CA GLU A 162 -2.36 -7.90 -6.26
C GLU A 162 -1.28 -8.81 -5.66
N GLY A 163 -0.85 -8.55 -4.43
CA GLY A 163 0.13 -9.35 -3.72
C GLY A 163 0.52 -8.74 -2.38
N TYR A 164 1.56 -9.30 -1.76
CA TYR A 164 2.10 -8.85 -0.47
C TYR A 164 3.62 -8.95 -0.41
#